data_AF-A0A4Y7X8J6-F1
#
_entry.id   AF-A0A4Y7X8J6-F1
#
_cell.length_a   1.000
_cell.length_b   1.000
_cell.length_c   1.000
_cell.angle_alpha   90.00
_cell.angle_beta   90.00
_cell.angle_gamma   90.00
#
_symmetry.space_group_name_H-M   'P 1'
#
loop_
_entity.id
_entity.type
_entity.pdbx_description
1 polymer ?
#
loop_
_entity_poly.entity_id
_entity_poly.type
_entity_poly.pdbx_seq_one_letter_code
_entity_poly.pdbx_strand_id
1 'polypeptide(L)'
;MTEMNLDDSPYFTQLKAEKALFTIPKLEGNQLFYCTQCGNCTQAHFYKHVYSQSINMETGEGSELFEHFYVSQCCLADLAIMDNDTFKDIEIDPIHYLPVKDR
;
A
#
# COMPACT_ATOMS: atom_id res chain seq x y z
N MET A 1 -12.39 26.95 -20.89
CA MET A 1 -12.73 26.23 -19.65
C MET A 1 -11.65 25.16 -19.54
N THR A 2 -10.66 25.40 -18.69
CA THR A 2 -9.50 24.51 -18.57
C THR A 2 -9.96 23.26 -17.84
N GLU A 3 -9.82 22.11 -18.48
CA GLU A 3 -10.02 20.81 -17.86
C GLU A 3 -9.11 20.72 -16.63
N MET A 4 -9.72 20.73 -15.45
CA MET A 4 -9.00 20.44 -14.21
C MET A 4 -8.76 18.94 -14.19
N ASN A 5 -7.53 18.52 -14.47
CA ASN A 5 -7.09 17.18 -14.16
C ASN A 5 -7.26 16.98 -12.65
N LEU A 6 -8.12 16.02 -12.27
CA LEU A 6 -8.40 15.66 -10.88
C LEU A 6 -7.16 15.20 -10.10
N ASP A 7 -6.03 14.98 -10.78
CA ASP A 7 -4.74 14.65 -10.19
C ASP A 7 -4.00 15.86 -9.56
N ASP A 8 -4.42 17.11 -9.82
CA ASP A 8 -3.75 18.33 -9.32
C ASP A 8 -4.41 18.95 -8.07
N SER A 9 -5.25 18.21 -7.35
CA SER A 9 -5.79 18.68 -6.06
C SER A 9 -4.72 18.57 -4.95
N PRO A 10 -4.27 19.67 -4.32
CA PRO A 10 -3.30 19.62 -3.23
C PRO A 10 -3.84 18.96 -1.95
N TYR A 11 -5.10 18.52 -1.96
CA TYR A 11 -5.76 17.82 -0.85
C TYR A 11 -5.87 16.31 -1.06
N PHE A 12 -5.55 15.80 -2.26
CA PHE A 12 -5.38 14.37 -2.53
C PHE A 12 -3.90 14.06 -2.63
N THR A 13 -3.18 14.16 -1.51
CA THR A 13 -1.91 13.44 -1.40
C THR A 13 -2.28 11.96 -1.45
N GLN A 14 -2.21 11.35 -2.65
CA GLN A 14 -2.48 9.94 -2.83
C GLN A 14 -1.65 9.17 -1.80
N LEU A 15 -2.32 8.54 -0.84
CA LEU A 15 -1.74 7.55 0.07
C LEU A 15 -1.37 6.35 -0.80
N LYS A 16 -0.28 6.49 -1.55
CA LYS A 16 0.12 5.49 -2.52
C LYS A 16 1.46 4.97 -2.08
N ALA A 17 1.38 3.90 -1.30
CA ALA A 17 2.45 2.93 -1.20
C ALA A 17 2.99 2.66 -2.62
N GLU A 18 4.25 3.02 -2.88
CA GLU A 18 4.86 2.89 -4.20
C GLU A 18 5.23 1.43 -4.47
N LYS A 19 5.53 0.69 -3.40
CA LYS A 19 5.89 -0.73 -3.42
C LYS A 19 5.05 -1.47 -2.38
N ALA A 20 3.74 -1.36 -2.52
CA ALA A 20 2.81 -2.03 -1.64
C ALA A 20 2.97 -3.56 -1.72
N LEU A 21 3.03 -4.22 -0.57
CA LEU A 21 3.15 -5.66 -0.49
C LEU A 21 1.79 -6.31 -0.78
N PHE A 22 1.72 -7.27 -1.68
CA PHE A 22 0.53 -8.09 -1.90
C PHE A 22 0.44 -9.27 -0.93
N THR A 23 1.58 -9.76 -0.46
CA THR A 23 1.66 -10.78 0.59
C THR A 23 2.68 -10.38 1.65
N ILE A 24 2.50 -10.85 2.88
CA ILE A 24 3.43 -10.55 3.97
C ILE A 24 4.59 -11.56 3.95
N PRO A 25 5.86 -11.12 3.81
CA PRO A 25 7.02 -11.98 3.99
C PRO A 25 7.11 -12.49 5.44
N LYS A 26 7.59 -13.71 5.61
CA LYS A 26 7.85 -14.25 6.95
C LYS A 26 9.11 -13.59 7.52
N LEU A 27 8.99 -12.99 8.70
CA LEU A 27 10.13 -12.46 9.44
C LEU A 27 10.96 -13.60 10.06
N GLU A 28 12.27 -13.45 10.06
CA GLU A 28 13.22 -14.37 10.67
C GLU A 28 14.03 -13.70 11.79
N GLY A 29 14.42 -14.47 12.82
CA GLY A 29 15.27 -13.96 13.90
C GLY A 29 14.68 -12.73 14.60
N ASN A 30 15.48 -11.65 14.66
CA ASN A 30 15.10 -10.38 15.28
C ASN A 30 14.67 -9.32 14.25
N GLN A 31 14.14 -9.75 13.10
CA GLN A 31 13.63 -8.84 12.08
C GLN A 31 12.32 -8.18 12.49
N LEU A 32 12.15 -6.92 12.11
CA LEU A 32 10.96 -6.11 12.38
C LEU A 32 10.51 -5.39 11.12
N PHE A 33 9.20 -5.16 11.02
CA PHE A 33 8.67 -4.21 10.06
C PHE A 33 8.83 -2.78 10.56
N TYR A 34 9.17 -1.87 9.65
CA TYR A 34 9.14 -0.44 9.92
C TYR A 34 8.46 0.32 8.77
N CYS A 35 7.92 1.49 9.13
CA CYS A 35 7.31 2.40 8.17
C CYS A 35 8.39 3.20 7.45
N THR A 36 8.42 3.13 6.12
CA THR A 36 9.42 3.87 5.31
C THR A 36 9.25 5.38 5.39
N GLN A 37 8.05 5.87 5.76
CA GLN A 37 7.77 7.30 5.87
C GLN A 37 8.19 7.92 7.21
N CYS A 38 7.95 7.24 8.34
CA CYS A 38 8.23 7.78 9.67
C CYS A 38 9.34 7.04 10.44
N GLY A 39 9.89 5.96 9.88
CA GLY A 39 10.98 5.17 10.47
C GLY A 39 10.59 4.34 11.69
N ASN A 40 9.34 4.44 12.17
CA ASN A 40 8.91 3.71 13.35
C ASN A 40 8.65 2.23 13.05
N CYS A 41 9.04 1.38 14.00
CA CYS A 41 8.61 -0.01 14.03
C CYS A 41 7.08 -0.08 14.02
N THR A 42 6.52 -0.96 13.20
CA THR A 42 5.07 -1.02 12.97
C THR A 42 4.64 -2.45 12.65
N GLN A 43 3.33 -2.65 12.53
CA GLN A 43 2.76 -3.90 12.04
C GLN A 43 2.29 -3.71 10.60
N ALA A 44 2.33 -4.81 9.84
CA ALA A 44 1.71 -4.85 8.54
C ALA A 44 0.19 -4.75 8.68
N HIS A 45 -0.39 -3.75 8.03
CA HIS A 45 -1.82 -3.46 8.02
C HIS A 45 -2.39 -3.81 6.65
N PHE A 46 -3.42 -4.65 6.63
CA PHE A 46 -4.15 -4.97 5.41
C PHE A 46 -5.07 -3.80 5.05
N TYR A 47 -4.83 -3.18 3.90
CA TYR A 47 -5.59 -2.05 3.40
C TYR A 47 -6.36 -2.44 2.13
N LYS A 48 -7.65 -2.14 2.12
CA LYS A 48 -8.54 -2.27 0.95
C LYS A 48 -8.74 -0.89 0.34
N HIS A 49 -8.14 -0.66 -0.82
CA HIS A 49 -8.32 0.57 -1.58
C HIS A 49 -9.41 0.38 -2.64
N VAL A 50 -10.56 1.04 -2.46
CA VAL A 50 -11.61 1.08 -3.47
C VAL A 50 -11.32 2.24 -4.43
N TYR A 51 -10.94 1.94 -5.66
CA TYR A 51 -10.58 2.96 -6.65
C TYR A 51 -11.69 3.24 -7.67
N SER A 52 -12.72 2.39 -7.75
CA SER A 52 -13.89 2.65 -8.56
C SER A 52 -15.12 1.98 -7.95
N GLN A 53 -16.23 2.71 -7.99
CA GLN A 53 -17.55 2.21 -7.60
C GLN A 53 -18.52 2.57 -8.71
N SER A 54 -19.31 1.60 -9.17
CA SER A 54 -20.37 1.83 -10.14
C SER A 54 -21.68 1.28 -9.61
N ILE A 55 -22.77 2.01 -9.86
CA ILE A 55 -24.12 1.62 -9.46
C ILE A 55 -24.97 1.57 -10.72
N ASN A 56 -25.60 0.43 -10.97
CA ASN A 56 -26.61 0.31 -12.00
C ASN A 56 -27.89 1.01 -11.52
N MET A 57 -28.28 2.10 -12.18
CA MET A 57 -29.46 2.89 -11.77
C MET A 57 -30.80 2.23 -12.12
N GLU A 58 -30.82 1.19 -12.95
CA GLU A 58 -32.03 0.44 -13.31
C GLU A 58 -32.30 -0.72 -12.33
N THR A 59 -31.25 -1.41 -11.87
CA THR A 59 -31.38 -2.56 -10.97
C THR A 59 -31.04 -2.24 -9.50
N GLY A 60 -30.37 -1.12 -9.26
CA GLY A 60 -29.85 -0.75 -7.93
C GLY A 60 -28.60 -1.54 -7.51
N GLU A 61 -28.06 -2.41 -8.37
CA GLU A 61 -26.87 -3.21 -8.06
C GLU A 61 -25.60 -2.37 -8.14
N GLY A 62 -24.78 -2.45 -7.10
CA GLY A 62 -23.46 -1.81 -7.04
C GLY A 62 -22.34 -2.82 -7.29
N SER A 63 -21.29 -2.38 -7.99
CA SER A 63 -20.02 -3.11 -8.08
C SER A 63 -18.86 -2.22 -7.65
N GLU A 64 -17.98 -2.76 -6.82
CA GLU A 64 -16.74 -2.13 -6.37
C GLU A 64 -15.56 -2.79 -7.07
N LEU A 65 -14.66 -1.97 -7.62
CA LEU A 65 -13.31 -2.41 -7.97
C LEU A 65 -12.36 -1.97 -6.85
N PHE A 66 -11.68 -2.95 -6.27
CA PHE A 66 -10.76 -2.73 -5.17
C PHE A 66 -9.42 -3.41 -5.43
N GLU A 67 -8.36 -2.78 -4.92
CA GLU A 67 -7.03 -3.37 -4.76
C GLU A 67 -6.76 -3.61 -3.28
N HIS A 68 -6.08 -4.71 -2.99
CA HIS A 68 -5.69 -5.08 -1.63
C HIS A 68 -4.17 -5.12 -1.53
N PHE A 69 -3.63 -4.52 -0.48
CA PHE A 69 -2.19 -4.53 -0.21
C PHE A 69 -1.90 -4.28 1.27
N TYR A 70 -0.67 -4.57 1.69
CA TYR A 70 -0.17 -4.38 3.04
C TYR A 70 0.71 -3.14 3.13
N VAL A 71 0.45 -2.33 4.15
CA VAL A 71 1.11 -1.05 4.44
C VAL A 71 1.42 -0.92 5.92
N SER A 72 2.21 0.09 6.27
CA SER A 72 2.42 0.50 7.66
C SER A 72 1.10 0.92 8.30
N GLN A 73 0.86 0.47 9.53
CA GLN A 73 -0.35 0.85 10.27
C GLN A 73 -0.38 2.35 10.62
N CYS A 74 0.79 2.97 10.82
CA CYS A 74 0.89 4.36 11.28
C CYS A 74 0.64 5.39 10.18
N CYS A 75 1.22 5.19 8.99
CA CYS A 75 1.19 6.18 7.92
C CYS A 75 0.47 5.69 6.66
N LEU A 76 0.05 4.42 6.62
CA LEU A 76 -0.44 3.76 5.40
C LEU A 76 0.57 3.85 4.23
N ALA A 77 1.86 3.95 4.56
CA ALA A 77 3.00 3.97 3.65
C ALA A 77 3.63 2.58 3.49
N ASP A 78 4.62 2.45 2.60
CA ASP A 78 5.34 1.20 2.36
C ASP A 78 5.95 0.61 3.66
N LEU A 79 6.00 -0.72 3.69
CA LEU A 79 6.68 -1.49 4.71
C LEU A 79 8.08 -1.88 4.23
N ALA A 80 9.05 -1.78 5.12
CA ALA A 80 10.36 -2.37 4.94
C ALA A 80 10.70 -3.26 6.13
N ILE A 81 11.67 -4.16 5.96
CA ILE A 81 12.16 -5.06 7.01
C ILE A 81 13.54 -4.59 7.43
N MET A 82 13.79 -4.57 8.73
CA MET A 82 15.11 -4.32 9.30
C MET A 82 15.48 -5.45 10.26
N ASP A 83 16.74 -5.86 10.25
CA ASP A 83 17.32 -6.68 11.30
C ASP A 83 17.64 -5.80 12.52
N ASN A 84 16.98 -6.04 13.65
CA ASN A 84 17.08 -5.18 14.83
C ASN A 84 18.41 -5.33 15.60
N ASP A 85 19.18 -6.39 15.34
CA ASP A 85 20.49 -6.59 15.97
C ASP A 85 21.59 -5.80 15.23
N THR A 86 21.46 -5.71 13.90
CA THR A 86 22.46 -5.08 13.03
C THR A 86 22.03 -3.73 12.46
N PHE A 87 20.76 -3.35 12.64
CA PHE A 87 20.12 -2.15 12.09
C PHE A 87 20.29 -2.02 10.56
N LYS A 88 20.22 -3.16 9.87
CA LYS A 88 20.34 -3.24 8.41
C LYS A 88 19.00 -3.55 7.77
N ASP A 89 18.76 -2.90 6.64
CA ASP A 89 17.62 -3.20 5.80
C ASP A 89 17.75 -4.60 5.20
N ILE A 90 16.65 -5.33 5.23
CA ILE A 90 16.51 -6.63 4.59
C ILE A 90 15.67 -6.44 3.35
N GLU A 91 16.24 -6.85 2.21
CA GLU A 91 15.53 -6.86 0.94
C GLU A 91 14.37 -7.86 0.99
N ILE A 92 13.17 -7.40 0.62
CA ILE A 92 11.99 -8.25 0.53
C ILE A 92 11.97 -8.87 -0.87
N ASP A 93 11.72 -10.18 -0.95
CA ASP A 93 11.63 -10.89 -2.22
C ASP A 93 10.56 -10.24 -3.14
N PRO A 94 10.89 -9.95 -4.41
CA PRO A 94 9.96 -9.42 -5.41
C PRO A 94 8.59 -10.11 -5.48
N ILE A 95 8.51 -11.41 -5.15
CA ILE A 95 7.24 -12.17 -5.13
C ILE A 95 6.20 -11.59 -4.17
N HIS A 96 6.63 -10.84 -3.16
CA HIS A 96 5.73 -10.27 -2.16
C HIS A 96 5.06 -8.98 -2.62
N TYR A 97 5.53 -8.35 -3.69
CA TYR A 97 4.94 -7.13 -4.23
C TYR A 97 3.82 -7.44 -5.22
N LEU A 98 2.90 -6.49 -5.39
CA LEU A 98 1.97 -6.53 -6.52
C LEU A 98 2.79 -6.59 -7.82
N PRO A 99 2.61 -7.60 -8.69
CA PRO A 99 3.26 -7.60 -9.98
C PRO A 99 2.81 -6.35 -10.72
N VAL A 100 3.78 -5.57 -11.19
CA VAL A 100 3.50 -4.40 -12.04
C VAL A 100 2.79 -4.94 -13.28
N LYS A 101 1.47 -4.86 -13.30
CA LYS A 101 0.73 -5.00 -14.54
C LYS A 101 1.07 -3.74 -15.32
N ASP A 102 1.82 -3.90 -16.41
CA ASP A 102 1.96 -2.87 -17.43
C ASP A 102 0.57 -2.28 -17.67
N ARG A 103 0.39 -1.03 -17.24
CA ARG A 103 -0.83 -0.25 -17.46
C ARG A 103 -0.84 0.27 -18.89
#